data_AF-A0A1C5H2R4-F1
#
_entry.id   AF-A0A1C5H2R4-F1
#
_cell.length_a   1.000
_cell.length_b   1.000
_cell.length_c   1.000
_cell.angle_alpha   90.00
_cell.angle_beta   90.00
_cell.angle_gamma   90.00
#
_symmetry.space_group_name_H-M   'P 1'
#
loop_
_entity.id
_entity.type
_entity.pdbx_description
1 polymer ?
#
loop_
_entity_poly.entity_id
_entity_poly.type
_entity_poly.pdbx_seq_one_letter_code
_entity_poly.pdbx_strand_id
1 'polypeptide(L)'
;MGDGARRARVRSETAPEVRRPGPVALALRPFGYLMVGLVWTALSAVVLALGPGVLAFLVWSDVTGALGEVELLTGGVAEALHRPGELIAILIVLPVLALLWGAGVLWMLPCASLPLMLLSFTFVGRSLRPSYAGDALSFTTWGARGSTMGVTLTQVSLSLQPVVRSRWTDTLMRFYLEGWAVSLRSMIAALPAGFGWLAAVLATMEDLPAPLRVLLAVAAAGLVGWSAVLLRRRWLARFHGGSTGRTERRVTDLSADERRRRRRDLEKRRAARLSGR
;
A
#
# COMPACT_ATOMS: atom_id res chain seq x y z
N MET A 1 0.45 -45.02 -5.72
CA MET A 1 0.78 -44.44 -4.39
C MET A 1 1.01 -42.95 -4.56
N GLY A 2 -0.03 -42.14 -4.33
CA GLY A 2 -0.08 -40.72 -4.65
C GLY A 2 -0.48 -39.88 -3.44
N ASP A 3 0.27 -39.98 -2.35
CA ASP A 3 0.11 -39.15 -1.15
C ASP A 3 1.00 -37.90 -1.23
N GLY A 4 0.94 -37.23 -2.38
CA GLY A 4 1.48 -35.90 -2.56
C GLY A 4 0.57 -34.87 -1.89
N ALA A 5 0.59 -34.83 -0.56
CA ALA A 5 0.18 -33.72 0.29
C ALA A 5 -0.86 -32.77 -0.33
N ARG A 6 -2.15 -33.15 -0.29
CA ARG A 6 -3.25 -32.18 -0.36
C ARG A 6 -3.09 -31.25 0.84
N ARG A 7 -2.28 -30.19 0.71
CA ARG A 7 -2.31 -29.06 1.65
C ARG A 7 -3.76 -28.64 1.74
N ALA A 8 -4.38 -28.90 2.89
CA ALA A 8 -5.77 -28.56 3.14
C ALA A 8 -5.96 -27.10 2.74
N ARG A 9 -6.83 -26.87 1.76
CA ARG A 9 -7.15 -25.52 1.30
C ARG A 9 -7.83 -24.81 2.46
N VAL A 10 -7.12 -23.88 3.09
CA VAL A 10 -7.66 -23.13 4.21
C VAL A 10 -8.66 -22.11 3.66
N ARG A 11 -9.94 -22.30 3.95
CA ARG A 11 -10.99 -21.31 3.65
C ARG A 11 -10.79 -20.08 4.55
N SER A 12 -11.06 -18.89 4.04
CA SER A 12 -11.09 -17.68 4.89
C SER A 12 -12.20 -17.82 5.93
N GLU A 13 -11.91 -17.46 7.18
CA GLU A 13 -12.86 -17.50 8.30
C GLU A 13 -14.04 -16.55 8.10
N THR A 14 -13.83 -15.49 7.33
CA THR A 14 -14.85 -14.48 7.02
C THR A 14 -15.56 -14.73 5.69
N ALA A 15 -15.24 -15.83 4.99
CA ALA A 15 -15.91 -16.15 3.74
C ALA A 15 -17.38 -16.50 4.00
N PRO A 16 -18.31 -16.08 3.12
CA PRO A 16 -19.70 -16.53 3.17
C PRO A 16 -19.80 -18.06 3.11
N GLU A 17 -20.95 -18.60 3.50
CA GLU A 17 -21.27 -20.01 3.33
C GLU A 17 -21.07 -20.48 1.88
N VAL A 18 -20.76 -21.77 1.71
CA VAL A 18 -20.52 -22.36 0.39
C VAL A 18 -21.74 -22.14 -0.50
N ARG A 19 -21.55 -21.47 -1.64
CA ARG A 19 -22.59 -21.32 -2.67
C ARG A 19 -22.08 -21.92 -3.96
N ARG A 20 -22.71 -23.01 -4.39
CA ARG A 20 -22.39 -23.64 -5.68
C ARG A 20 -22.84 -22.72 -6.81
N PRO A 21 -21.90 -22.23 -7.66
CA PRO A 21 -22.29 -21.40 -8.78
C PRO A 21 -23.05 -22.24 -9.82
N GLY A 22 -24.04 -21.64 -10.50
CA GLY A 22 -24.71 -22.27 -11.63
C GLY A 22 -23.76 -22.52 -12.81
N PRO A 23 -24.12 -23.38 -13.78
CA PRO A 23 -23.26 -23.76 -14.90
C PRO A 23 -22.82 -22.56 -15.77
N VAL A 24 -23.75 -21.64 -16.05
CA VAL A 24 -23.46 -20.41 -16.81
C VAL A 24 -22.49 -19.51 -16.04
N ALA A 25 -22.70 -19.36 -14.73
CA ALA A 25 -21.82 -18.57 -13.87
C ALA A 25 -20.40 -19.17 -13.80
N LEU A 26 -20.27 -20.50 -13.82
CA LEU A 26 -18.98 -21.18 -13.91
C LEU A 26 -18.29 -20.91 -15.25
N ALA A 27 -19.01 -20.99 -16.36
CA ALA A 27 -18.45 -20.76 -17.70
C ALA A 27 -17.99 -19.30 -17.91
N LEU A 28 -18.76 -18.33 -17.42
CA LEU A 28 -18.45 -16.90 -17.53
C LEU A 28 -17.46 -16.38 -16.49
N ARG A 29 -17.14 -17.18 -15.46
CA ARG A 29 -16.27 -16.80 -14.36
C ARG A 29 -14.89 -16.30 -14.78
N PRO A 30 -14.17 -16.96 -15.71
CA PRO A 30 -12.86 -16.48 -16.15
C PRO A 30 -12.96 -15.11 -16.81
N PHE A 31 -14.01 -14.89 -17.61
CA PHE A 31 -14.26 -13.62 -18.28
C PHE A 31 -14.56 -12.49 -17.29
N GLY A 32 -15.41 -12.75 -16.29
CA GLY A 32 -15.71 -11.78 -15.23
C GLY A 32 -14.45 -11.32 -14.48
N TYR A 33 -13.59 -12.27 -14.07
CA TYR A 33 -12.31 -11.92 -13.43
C TYR A 33 -11.30 -11.27 -14.37
N LEU A 34 -11.32 -11.61 -15.66
CA LEU A 34 -10.46 -11.00 -16.67
C LEU A 34 -10.82 -9.53 -16.87
N MET A 35 -12.11 -9.21 -17.04
CA MET A 35 -12.57 -7.82 -17.19
C MET A 35 -12.21 -6.98 -15.96
N VAL A 36 -12.46 -7.50 -14.76
CA VAL A 36 -12.05 -6.85 -13.51
C VAL A 36 -10.53 -6.67 -13.46
N GLY A 37 -9.77 -7.67 -13.91
CA GLY A 37 -8.32 -7.59 -14.00
C GLY A 37 -7.83 -6.51 -14.95
N LEU A 38 -8.45 -6.37 -16.13
CA LEU A 38 -8.11 -5.31 -17.07
C LEU A 38 -8.38 -3.92 -16.49
N VAL A 39 -9.50 -3.73 -15.79
CA VAL A 39 -9.80 -2.46 -15.10
C VAL A 39 -8.71 -2.14 -14.07
N TRP A 40 -8.34 -3.10 -13.23
CA TRP A 40 -7.29 -2.89 -12.23
C TRP A 40 -5.89 -2.75 -12.84
N THR A 41 -5.63 -3.37 -14.00
CA THR A 41 -4.42 -3.13 -14.78
C THR A 41 -4.37 -1.69 -15.27
N ALA A 42 -5.45 -1.18 -15.86
CA ALA A 42 -5.51 0.21 -16.32
C ALA A 42 -5.30 1.19 -15.15
N LEU A 43 -5.97 0.98 -14.02
CA LEU A 43 -5.79 1.80 -12.82
C LEU A 43 -4.35 1.70 -12.28
N SER A 44 -3.78 0.50 -12.22
CA SER A 44 -2.39 0.31 -11.77
C SER A 44 -1.39 0.96 -12.74
N ALA A 45 -1.65 0.91 -14.04
CA ALA A 45 -0.84 1.57 -15.06
C ALA A 45 -0.90 3.09 -14.89
N VAL A 46 -2.07 3.68 -14.62
CA VAL A 46 -2.21 5.11 -14.30
C VAL A 46 -1.43 5.48 -13.04
N VAL A 47 -1.51 4.67 -11.97
CA VAL A 47 -0.76 4.90 -10.73
C VAL A 47 0.75 4.84 -10.96
N LEU A 48 1.22 3.85 -11.73
CA LEU A 48 2.63 3.73 -12.10
C LEU A 48 3.06 4.85 -13.06
N ALA A 49 2.19 5.28 -13.96
CA ALA A 49 2.43 6.41 -14.85
C ALA A 49 2.60 7.70 -14.04
N LEU A 50 1.76 7.93 -13.03
CA LEU A 50 1.81 9.13 -12.21
C LEU A 50 3.12 9.26 -11.42
N GLY A 51 3.59 8.17 -10.78
CA GLY A 51 4.83 8.18 -10.00
C GLY A 51 6.09 8.05 -10.86
N PRO A 52 6.59 6.82 -11.09
CA PRO A 52 7.81 6.60 -11.89
C PRO A 52 7.64 6.92 -13.37
N GLY A 53 6.43 6.82 -13.94
CA GLY A 53 6.21 7.13 -15.36
C GLY A 53 6.43 8.60 -15.71
N VAL A 54 6.06 9.54 -14.83
CA VAL A 54 6.37 10.97 -15.01
C VAL A 54 7.88 11.17 -15.07
N LEU A 55 8.65 10.54 -14.17
CA LEU A 55 10.11 10.63 -14.20
C LEU A 55 10.71 10.05 -15.48
N ALA A 56 10.23 8.87 -15.90
CA ALA A 56 10.68 8.25 -17.15
C ALA A 56 10.34 9.11 -18.38
N PHE A 57 9.16 9.74 -18.38
CA PHE A 57 8.73 10.66 -19.41
C PHE A 57 9.61 11.91 -19.46
N LEU A 58 9.92 12.52 -18.31
CA LEU A 58 10.81 13.70 -18.22
C LEU A 58 12.23 13.39 -18.73
N VAL A 59 12.78 12.24 -18.36
CA VAL A 59 14.10 11.80 -18.88
C VAL A 59 14.05 11.53 -20.38
N TRP A 60 12.99 10.87 -20.86
CA TRP A 60 12.83 10.60 -22.28
C TRP A 60 12.67 11.88 -23.09
N SER A 61 11.94 12.88 -22.57
CA SER A 61 11.77 14.17 -23.24
C SER A 61 13.06 14.98 -23.28
N ASP A 62 13.86 14.97 -22.21
CA ASP A 62 15.21 15.58 -22.15
C ASP A 62 16.12 14.97 -23.24
N VAL A 63 16.10 13.64 -23.40
CA VAL A 63 16.93 12.94 -24.39
C VAL A 63 16.47 13.17 -25.84
N THR A 64 15.16 13.27 -26.07
CA THR A 64 14.59 13.31 -27.44
C THR A 64 14.30 14.73 -27.94
N GLY A 65 14.30 15.73 -27.06
CA GLY A 65 13.83 17.08 -27.38
C GLY A 65 12.36 17.12 -27.80
N ALA A 66 11.59 16.05 -27.56
CA ALA A 66 10.21 15.90 -28.04
C ALA A 66 9.23 16.90 -27.40
N LEU A 67 9.61 17.45 -26.26
CA LEU A 67 8.88 18.49 -25.55
C LEU A 67 9.66 19.79 -25.73
N GLY A 68 9.39 20.53 -26.81
CA GLY A 68 9.77 21.94 -26.85
C GLY A 68 9.28 22.64 -25.59
N GLU A 69 10.17 23.41 -24.95
CA GLU A 69 9.98 24.19 -23.72
C GLU A 69 8.75 23.79 -22.88
N VAL A 70 8.82 22.67 -22.16
CA VAL A 70 7.83 22.38 -21.10
C VAL A 70 8.15 23.23 -19.88
N GLU A 71 7.89 24.52 -20.03
CA GLU A 71 8.06 25.54 -19.00
C GLU A 71 7.09 25.32 -17.83
N LEU A 72 6.01 24.56 -18.04
CA LEU A 72 4.89 24.39 -17.09
C LEU A 72 5.26 23.65 -15.78
N LEU A 73 6.34 22.86 -15.77
CA LEU A 73 6.79 22.09 -14.59
C LEU A 73 8.20 22.49 -14.12
N THR A 74 9.02 23.05 -15.00
CA THR A 74 10.45 23.32 -14.75
C THR A 74 10.80 24.80 -14.82
N GLY A 75 10.00 25.63 -15.51
CA GLY A 75 10.23 27.06 -15.65
C GLY A 75 9.93 27.81 -14.35
N GLY A 76 10.83 28.71 -13.96
CA GLY A 76 10.59 29.67 -12.89
C GLY A 76 10.95 29.22 -11.47
N VAL A 77 11.40 27.97 -11.24
CA VAL A 77 11.87 27.57 -9.89
C VAL A 77 13.11 28.35 -9.47
N ALA A 78 14.06 28.56 -10.39
CA ALA A 78 15.25 29.35 -10.13
C ALA A 78 14.91 30.82 -9.83
N GLU A 79 13.95 31.40 -10.56
CA GLU A 79 13.48 32.78 -10.32
C GLU A 79 12.72 32.88 -8.98
N ALA A 80 11.91 31.88 -8.66
CA ALA A 80 11.15 31.81 -7.41
C ALA A 80 12.04 31.76 -6.16
N LEU A 81 13.23 31.16 -6.25
CA LEU A 81 14.20 31.14 -5.15
C LEU A 81 14.72 32.55 -4.80
N HIS A 82 14.69 33.49 -5.75
CA HIS A 82 15.14 34.86 -5.55
C HIS A 82 14.03 35.79 -5.03
N ARG A 83 12.77 35.32 -4.99
CA ARG A 83 11.63 36.08 -4.50
C ARG A 83 11.21 35.57 -3.11
N PRO A 84 11.34 36.38 -2.03
CA PRO A 84 11.15 35.90 -0.66
C PRO A 84 9.72 35.39 -0.39
N GLY A 85 8.71 35.97 -1.05
CA GLY A 85 7.32 35.49 -0.94
C GLY A 85 7.11 34.12 -1.57
N GLU A 86 7.73 33.84 -2.71
CA GLU A 86 7.64 32.56 -3.40
C GLU A 86 8.44 31.48 -2.66
N LEU A 87 9.58 31.85 -2.07
CA LEU A 87 10.35 30.96 -1.19
C LEU A 87 9.53 30.48 0.02
N ILE A 88 8.80 31.38 0.69
CA ILE A 88 7.92 31.00 1.80
C ILE A 88 6.81 30.06 1.32
N ALA A 89 6.21 30.34 0.15
CA ALA A 89 5.19 29.47 -0.43
C ALA A 89 5.76 28.06 -0.72
N ILE A 90 6.96 27.97 -1.33
CA ILE A 90 7.65 26.71 -1.58
C ILE A 90 7.89 25.95 -0.27
N LEU A 91 8.39 26.61 0.78
CA LEU A 91 8.67 25.97 2.07
C LEU A 91 7.41 25.39 2.72
N ILE A 92 6.25 26.03 2.54
CA ILE A 92 4.97 25.55 3.06
C ILE A 92 4.40 24.40 2.20
N VAL A 93 4.52 24.51 0.87
CA VAL A 93 3.95 23.54 -0.08
C VAL A 93 4.79 22.27 -0.18
N LEU A 94 6.11 22.35 -0.04
CA LEU A 94 7.03 21.24 -0.24
C LEU A 94 6.73 20.03 0.68
N PRO A 95 6.49 20.18 2.00
CA PRO A 95 6.10 19.06 2.86
C PRO A 95 4.76 18.44 2.46
N VAL A 96 3.81 19.25 1.99
CA VAL A 96 2.50 18.78 1.53
C VAL A 96 2.65 17.96 0.24
N LEU A 97 3.46 18.44 -0.71
CA LEU A 97 3.79 17.69 -1.92
C LEU A 97 4.54 16.39 -1.61
N ALA A 98 5.55 16.44 -0.72
CA ALA A 98 6.28 15.25 -0.31
C ALA A 98 5.35 14.22 0.36
N LEU A 99 4.38 14.68 1.16
CA LEU A 99 3.37 13.79 1.74
C LEU A 99 2.45 13.19 0.68
N LEU A 100 1.92 14.01 -0.22
CA LEU A 100 1.03 13.59 -1.29
C LEU A 100 1.70 12.56 -2.20
N TRP A 101 2.91 12.86 -2.68
CA TRP A 101 3.66 12.01 -3.60
C TRP A 101 4.22 10.78 -2.89
N GLY A 102 4.86 10.95 -1.72
CA GLY A 102 5.45 9.85 -0.98
C GLY A 102 4.41 8.88 -0.44
N ALA A 103 3.51 9.36 0.43
CA ALA A 103 2.52 8.51 1.08
C ALA A 103 1.35 8.15 0.16
N GLY A 104 0.82 9.12 -0.59
CA GLY A 104 -0.33 8.90 -1.47
C GLY A 104 0.06 8.12 -2.72
N VAL A 105 0.86 8.74 -3.59
CA VAL A 105 1.13 8.23 -4.95
C VAL A 105 2.10 7.04 -4.95
N LEU A 106 3.19 7.10 -4.22
CA LEU A 106 4.25 6.07 -4.28
C LEU A 106 4.02 4.90 -3.33
N TRP A 107 3.14 5.03 -2.34
CA TRP A 107 2.87 3.98 -1.37
C TRP A 107 1.42 3.50 -1.39
N MET A 108 0.47 4.35 -0.99
CA MET A 108 -0.92 3.94 -0.75
C MET A 108 -1.64 3.50 -2.03
N LEU A 109 -1.53 4.28 -3.12
CA LEU A 109 -2.17 3.95 -4.40
C LEU A 109 -1.66 2.60 -4.96
N PRO A 110 -0.34 2.35 -5.07
CA PRO A 110 0.18 1.05 -5.48
C PRO A 110 -0.26 -0.10 -4.57
N CYS A 111 -0.27 0.13 -3.25
CA CYS A 111 -0.74 -0.88 -2.29
C CYS A 111 -2.24 -1.17 -2.42
N ALA A 112 -3.05 -0.21 -2.88
CA ALA A 112 -4.46 -0.43 -3.12
C ALA A 112 -4.73 -1.11 -4.47
N SER A 113 -4.07 -0.67 -5.54
CA SER A 113 -4.39 -1.09 -6.91
C SER A 113 -3.65 -2.37 -7.36
N LEU A 114 -2.34 -2.48 -7.10
CA LEU A 114 -1.54 -3.61 -7.60
C LEU A 114 -2.00 -4.95 -7.01
N PRO A 115 -2.31 -5.07 -5.71
CA PRO A 115 -2.81 -6.33 -5.18
C PRO A 115 -4.15 -6.74 -5.78
N LEU A 116 -5.04 -5.79 -6.08
CA LEU A 116 -6.32 -6.11 -6.72
C LEU A 116 -6.13 -6.60 -8.15
N MET A 117 -5.26 -5.95 -8.93
CA MET A 117 -4.84 -6.42 -10.25
C MET A 117 -4.29 -7.85 -10.19
N LEU A 118 -3.35 -8.11 -9.28
CA LEU A 118 -2.73 -9.43 -9.13
C LEU A 118 -3.73 -10.49 -8.62
N LEU A 119 -4.64 -10.12 -7.71
CA LEU A 119 -5.70 -10.99 -7.22
C LEU A 119 -6.69 -11.35 -8.32
N SER A 120 -7.12 -10.41 -9.16
CA SER A 120 -8.02 -10.70 -10.28
C SER A 120 -7.40 -11.70 -11.26
N PHE A 121 -6.13 -11.52 -11.66
CA PHE A 121 -5.46 -12.51 -12.52
C PHE A 121 -5.24 -13.85 -11.81
N THR A 122 -5.00 -13.84 -10.50
CA THR A 122 -4.97 -15.07 -9.70
C THR A 122 -6.31 -15.80 -9.75
N PHE A 123 -7.44 -15.08 -9.71
CA PHE A 123 -8.77 -15.66 -9.81
C PHE A 123 -9.13 -16.11 -11.22
N VAL A 124 -8.65 -15.44 -12.27
CA VAL A 124 -8.70 -15.97 -13.65
C VAL A 124 -8.02 -17.34 -13.68
N GLY A 125 -6.76 -17.44 -13.23
CA GLY A 125 -6.04 -18.71 -13.22
C GLY A 125 -6.67 -19.80 -12.34
N ARG A 126 -7.30 -19.43 -11.22
CA ARG A 126 -8.04 -20.38 -10.36
C ARG A 126 -9.37 -20.81 -10.97
N SER A 127 -10.04 -19.95 -11.74
CA SER A 127 -11.35 -20.23 -12.34
C SER A 127 -11.27 -21.30 -13.42
N LEU A 128 -10.13 -21.39 -14.11
CA LEU A 128 -9.83 -22.43 -15.11
C LEU A 128 -9.52 -23.81 -14.50
N ARG A 129 -9.38 -23.92 -13.17
CA ARG A 129 -9.02 -25.17 -12.50
C ARG A 129 -10.29 -25.87 -11.99
N PRO A 130 -10.59 -27.11 -12.41
CA PRO A 130 -11.80 -27.84 -12.00
C PRO A 130 -11.97 -27.95 -10.48
N SER A 131 -10.84 -28.03 -9.75
CA SER A 131 -10.85 -28.13 -8.29
C SER A 131 -11.40 -26.90 -7.54
N TYR A 132 -11.69 -25.79 -8.23
CA TYR A 132 -12.32 -24.58 -7.67
C TYR A 132 -13.75 -24.34 -8.19
N ALA A 133 -14.33 -25.31 -8.92
CA ALA A 133 -15.69 -25.19 -9.46
C ALA A 133 -16.78 -25.23 -8.38
N GLY A 134 -16.52 -25.88 -7.24
CA GLY A 134 -17.54 -26.13 -6.21
C GLY A 134 -17.92 -24.93 -5.33
N ASP A 135 -17.23 -23.79 -5.43
CA ASP A 135 -17.43 -22.64 -4.53
C ASP A 135 -17.00 -21.32 -5.18
N ALA A 136 -17.38 -20.19 -4.57
CA ALA A 136 -16.93 -18.85 -4.94
C ALA A 136 -15.40 -18.69 -4.77
N LEU A 137 -14.79 -17.77 -5.56
CA LEU A 137 -13.32 -17.61 -5.61
C LEU A 137 -12.90 -16.41 -4.80
N SER A 138 -13.75 -15.37 -4.89
CA SER A 138 -13.63 -14.14 -4.17
C SER A 138 -14.97 -13.74 -3.57
N PHE A 139 -14.93 -12.90 -2.56
CA PHE A 139 -16.08 -12.24 -1.98
C PHE A 139 -15.75 -10.78 -1.68
N THR A 140 -16.78 -10.00 -1.40
CA THR A 140 -16.65 -8.60 -0.99
C THR A 140 -17.16 -8.48 0.44
N THR A 141 -16.41 -7.79 1.29
CA THR A 141 -16.89 -7.40 2.62
C THR A 141 -16.97 -5.88 2.71
N TRP A 142 -17.76 -5.39 3.66
CA TRP A 142 -17.89 -3.97 3.92
C TRP A 142 -17.08 -3.63 5.16
N GLY A 143 -16.13 -2.71 5.02
CA GLY A 143 -15.45 -2.11 6.16
C GLY A 143 -16.42 -1.22 6.95
N ALA A 144 -16.32 -1.25 8.29
CA ALA A 144 -17.07 -0.32 9.13
C ALA A 144 -16.66 1.13 8.83
N ARG A 145 -17.58 2.08 9.01
CA ARG A 145 -17.27 3.52 8.84
C ARG A 145 -16.08 3.89 9.73
N GLY A 146 -15.10 4.61 9.17
CA GLY A 146 -13.88 5.03 9.88
C GLY A 146 -12.81 3.95 10.04
N SER A 147 -12.99 2.73 9.51
CA SER A 147 -11.97 1.67 9.58
C SER A 147 -10.98 1.67 8.41
N THR A 148 -11.15 2.56 7.43
CA THR A 148 -10.34 2.68 6.20
C THR A 148 -10.24 4.16 5.74
N MET A 149 -9.28 4.49 4.87
CA MET A 149 -8.88 5.84 4.38
C MET A 149 -9.82 7.03 4.70
N GLY A 150 -9.27 8.09 5.29
CA GLY A 150 -9.94 9.39 5.45
C GLY A 150 -11.11 9.36 6.43
N VAL A 151 -11.76 10.51 6.65
CA VAL A 151 -13.12 10.54 7.17
C VAL A 151 -13.98 9.84 6.13
N THR A 152 -14.05 8.51 6.18
CA THR A 152 -14.88 7.72 5.29
C THR A 152 -16.32 8.06 5.64
N LEU A 153 -16.88 9.05 4.93
CA LEU A 153 -18.31 9.38 4.98
C LEU A 153 -19.17 8.16 4.59
N THR A 154 -18.57 7.19 3.89
CA THR A 154 -19.21 5.97 3.37
C THR A 154 -18.45 4.69 3.77
N GLN A 155 -19.15 3.56 3.76
CA GLN A 155 -18.54 2.24 3.96
C GLN A 155 -17.67 1.89 2.75
N VAL A 156 -16.43 1.44 2.98
CA VAL A 156 -15.55 0.98 1.91
C VAL A 156 -15.81 -0.49 1.62
N SER A 157 -16.15 -0.81 0.37
CA SER A 157 -16.25 -2.20 -0.09
C SER A 157 -14.85 -2.76 -0.30
N LEU A 158 -14.45 -3.72 0.55
CA LEU A 158 -13.24 -4.49 0.36
C LEU A 158 -13.54 -5.67 -0.58
N SER A 159 -13.34 -5.44 -1.88
CA SER A 159 -13.61 -6.41 -2.93
C SER A 159 -12.47 -7.40 -3.15
N LEU A 160 -12.74 -8.47 -3.90
CA LEU A 160 -11.74 -9.46 -4.34
C LEU A 160 -11.02 -10.20 -3.19
N GLN A 161 -11.66 -10.33 -2.02
CA GLN A 161 -11.08 -11.11 -0.92
C GLN A 161 -11.11 -12.61 -1.25
N PRO A 162 -10.00 -13.35 -1.07
CA PRO A 162 -9.91 -14.75 -1.47
C PRO A 162 -10.74 -15.66 -0.55
N VAL A 163 -11.64 -16.46 -1.12
CA VAL A 163 -12.37 -17.51 -0.36
C VAL A 163 -11.40 -18.60 0.10
N VAL A 164 -10.51 -19.04 -0.79
CA VAL A 164 -9.46 -20.01 -0.50
C VAL A 164 -8.13 -19.29 -0.36
N ARG A 165 -7.49 -19.42 0.80
CA ARG A 165 -6.22 -18.76 1.11
C ARG A 165 -5.03 -19.56 0.57
N SER A 166 -4.02 -18.84 0.13
CA SER A 166 -2.68 -19.36 -0.14
C SER A 166 -1.64 -18.35 0.34
N ARG A 167 -0.38 -18.76 0.50
CA ARG A 167 0.72 -17.84 0.86
C ARG A 167 0.78 -16.62 -0.07
N TRP A 168 0.54 -16.84 -1.37
CA TRP A 168 0.48 -15.78 -2.37
C TRP A 168 -0.67 -14.79 -2.11
N THR A 169 -1.91 -15.28 -2.00
CA THR A 169 -3.06 -14.38 -1.78
C THR A 169 -2.99 -13.70 -0.42
N ASP A 170 -2.42 -14.36 0.59
CA ASP A 170 -2.20 -13.76 1.91
C ASP A 170 -1.19 -12.61 1.83
N THR A 171 -0.10 -12.75 1.08
CA THR A 171 0.83 -11.64 0.83
C THR A 171 0.16 -10.48 0.09
N LEU A 172 -0.61 -10.76 -0.96
CA LEU A 172 -1.35 -9.72 -1.68
C LEU A 172 -2.36 -9.02 -0.77
N MET A 173 -3.10 -9.76 0.04
CA MET A 173 -4.04 -9.19 1.00
C MET A 173 -3.35 -8.31 2.05
N ARG A 174 -2.12 -8.62 2.46
CA ARG A 174 -1.36 -7.75 3.36
C ARG A 174 -0.99 -6.41 2.72
N PHE A 175 -0.59 -6.41 1.45
CA PHE A 175 -0.37 -5.16 0.71
C PHE A 175 -1.67 -4.39 0.49
N TYR A 176 -2.72 -5.09 0.09
CA TYR A 176 -4.05 -4.52 -0.07
C TYR A 176 -4.50 -3.79 1.20
N LEU A 177 -4.36 -4.44 2.36
CA LEU A 177 -4.70 -3.84 3.65
C LEU A 177 -3.85 -2.61 4.00
N GLU A 178 -2.57 -2.54 3.61
CA GLU A 178 -1.76 -1.32 3.79
C GLU A 178 -2.27 -0.15 2.94
N GLY A 179 -2.84 -0.43 1.76
CA GLY A 179 -3.49 0.59 0.93
C GLY A 179 -4.74 1.20 1.59
N TRP A 180 -5.50 0.42 2.35
CA TRP A 180 -6.76 0.87 2.96
C TRP A 180 -6.64 1.30 4.42
N ALA A 181 -5.72 0.71 5.19
CA ALA A 181 -5.51 0.99 6.61
C ALA A 181 -4.38 2.01 6.81
N VAL A 182 -4.71 3.28 6.54
CA VAL A 182 -3.78 4.40 6.69
C VAL A 182 -3.26 4.44 8.11
N SER A 183 -1.94 4.43 8.22
CA SER A 183 -1.30 4.64 9.51
C SER A 183 -0.31 5.77 9.38
N LEU A 184 -0.38 6.71 10.33
CA LEU A 184 0.51 7.88 10.37
C LEU A 184 1.99 7.45 10.27
N ARG A 185 2.34 6.33 10.89
CA ARG A 185 3.69 5.75 10.81
C ARG A 185 4.06 5.25 9.41
N SER A 186 3.14 4.65 8.63
CA SER A 186 3.42 4.30 7.22
C SER A 186 3.55 5.57 6.38
N MET A 187 2.71 6.58 6.62
CA MET A 187 2.78 7.87 5.91
C MET A 187 4.12 8.57 6.16
N ILE A 188 4.55 8.66 7.43
CA ILE A 188 5.86 9.24 7.80
C ILE A 188 7.00 8.44 7.19
N ALA A 189 6.92 7.10 7.18
CA ALA A 189 7.93 6.27 6.56
C ALA A 189 8.04 6.47 5.04
N ALA A 190 6.95 6.88 4.39
CA ALA A 190 6.88 7.16 2.96
C ALA A 190 7.31 8.58 2.58
N LEU A 191 7.35 9.54 3.53
CA LEU A 191 7.76 10.93 3.28
C LEU A 191 9.12 11.06 2.57
N PRO A 192 10.18 10.30 2.93
CA PRO A 192 11.45 10.39 2.22
C PRO A 192 11.30 10.09 0.73
N ALA A 193 10.46 9.13 0.33
CA ALA A 193 10.23 8.85 -1.09
C ALA A 193 9.57 10.04 -1.82
N GLY A 194 8.72 10.81 -1.15
CA GLY A 194 8.13 12.02 -1.72
C GLY A 194 9.18 13.11 -1.96
N PHE A 195 10.06 13.36 -0.99
CA PHE A 195 11.20 14.26 -1.19
C PHE A 195 12.16 13.73 -2.26
N GLY A 196 12.38 12.41 -2.31
CA GLY A 196 13.20 11.80 -3.35
C GLY A 196 12.60 11.97 -4.74
N TRP A 197 11.28 11.85 -4.88
CA TRP A 197 10.59 12.11 -6.15
C TRP A 197 10.72 13.58 -6.58
N LEU A 198 10.52 14.52 -5.65
CA LEU A 198 10.70 15.95 -5.93
C LEU A 198 12.15 16.28 -6.32
N ALA A 199 13.13 15.70 -5.62
CA ALA A 199 14.55 15.83 -5.98
C ALA A 199 14.85 15.23 -7.37
N ALA A 200 14.22 14.11 -7.73
CA ALA A 200 14.36 13.53 -9.06
C ALA A 200 13.79 14.44 -10.16
N VAL A 201 12.65 15.10 -9.91
CA VAL A 201 12.09 16.12 -10.83
C VAL A 201 13.03 17.31 -10.97
N LEU A 202 13.58 17.83 -9.86
CA LEU A 202 14.57 18.91 -9.93
C LEU A 202 15.83 18.48 -10.70
N ALA A 203 16.25 17.21 -10.57
CA ALA A 203 17.41 16.69 -11.29
C ALA A 203 17.23 16.63 -12.82
N THR A 204 15.99 16.70 -13.33
CA THR A 204 15.70 16.79 -14.77
C THR A 204 15.61 18.22 -15.28
N MET A 205 15.76 19.24 -14.42
CA MET A 205 15.72 20.65 -14.85
C MET A 205 17.05 21.07 -15.48
N GLU A 206 16.99 21.58 -16.70
CA GLU A 206 18.18 22.03 -17.44
C GLU A 206 18.82 23.30 -16.86
N ASP A 207 18.02 24.15 -16.19
CA ASP A 207 18.47 25.40 -15.56
C ASP A 207 19.44 25.19 -14.39
N LEU A 208 19.54 23.95 -13.86
CA LEU A 208 20.43 23.62 -12.76
C LEU A 208 21.80 23.15 -13.25
N PRO A 209 22.89 23.55 -12.58
CA PRO A 209 24.23 23.09 -12.94
C PRO A 209 24.33 21.57 -12.83
N ALA A 210 25.00 20.93 -13.80
CA ALA A 210 25.20 19.48 -13.86
C ALA A 210 25.61 18.81 -12.52
N PRO A 211 26.58 19.33 -11.74
CA PRO A 211 26.93 18.72 -10.45
C PRO A 211 25.76 18.69 -9.45
N LEU A 212 24.89 19.71 -9.46
CA LEU A 212 23.72 19.77 -8.59
C LEU A 212 22.65 18.77 -9.04
N ARG A 213 22.41 18.64 -10.35
CA ARG A 213 21.50 17.61 -10.90
C ARG A 213 21.92 16.21 -10.48
N VAL A 214 23.20 15.88 -10.59
CA VAL A 214 23.76 14.58 -10.15
C VAL A 214 23.58 14.38 -8.66
N LEU A 215 23.88 15.40 -7.83
CA LEU A 215 23.68 15.35 -6.38
C LEU A 215 22.21 15.07 -6.02
N LEU A 216 21.28 15.77 -6.67
CA LEU A 216 19.84 15.60 -6.48
C LEU A 216 19.37 14.21 -6.90
N ALA A 217 19.87 13.66 -8.02
CA ALA A 217 19.55 12.31 -8.46
C ALA A 217 20.05 11.25 -7.46
N VAL A 218 21.26 11.41 -6.92
CA VAL A 218 21.81 10.51 -5.88
C VAL A 218 21.00 10.62 -4.59
N ALA A 219 20.66 11.83 -4.17
CA ALA A 219 19.81 12.06 -3.00
C ALA A 219 18.42 11.44 -3.19
N ALA A 220 17.83 11.57 -4.37
CA ALA A 220 16.56 10.96 -4.72
C ALA A 220 16.59 9.43 -4.56
N ALA A 221 17.60 8.78 -5.14
CA ALA A 221 17.79 7.33 -5.02
C ALA A 221 17.97 6.90 -3.55
N GLY A 222 18.79 7.64 -2.79
CA GLY A 222 19.02 7.39 -1.36
C GLY A 222 17.74 7.50 -0.53
N LEU A 223 16.94 8.55 -0.74
CA LEU A 223 15.69 8.80 -0.03
C LEU A 223 14.61 7.76 -0.36
N VAL A 224 14.46 7.38 -1.63
CA VAL A 224 13.54 6.32 -2.05
C VAL A 224 13.97 4.97 -1.46
N GLY A 225 15.27 4.66 -1.52
CA GLY A 225 15.83 3.45 -0.90
C GLY A 225 15.61 3.41 0.62
N TRP A 226 15.84 4.53 1.31
CA TRP A 226 15.58 4.67 2.74
C TRP A 226 14.10 4.42 3.05
N SER A 227 13.19 5.08 2.33
CA SER A 227 11.75 4.90 2.48
C SER A 227 11.34 3.43 2.32
N ALA A 228 11.83 2.75 1.29
CA ALA A 228 11.58 1.33 1.07
C ALA A 228 12.05 0.46 2.25
N VAL A 229 13.22 0.76 2.84
CA VAL A 229 13.71 0.06 4.04
C VAL A 229 12.80 0.29 5.25
N LEU A 230 12.37 1.52 5.51
CA LEU A 230 11.46 1.84 6.62
C LEU A 230 10.11 1.13 6.46
N LEU A 231 9.53 1.19 5.27
CA LEU A 231 8.26 0.56 4.93
C LEU A 231 8.35 -0.96 5.04
N ARG A 232 9.44 -1.56 4.55
CA ARG A 232 9.70 -3.00 4.69
C ARG A 232 9.82 -3.43 6.15
N ARG A 233 10.61 -2.71 6.96
CA ARG A 233 10.76 -3.00 8.40
C ARG A 233 9.41 -2.94 9.10
N ARG A 234 8.59 -1.95 8.76
CA ARG A 234 7.24 -1.78 9.30
C ARG A 234 6.29 -2.91 8.87
N TRP A 235 6.32 -3.29 7.59
CA TRP A 235 5.53 -4.39 7.06
C TRP A 235 5.88 -5.72 7.74
N LEU A 236 7.18 -5.99 7.94
CA LEU A 236 7.66 -7.15 8.69
C LEU A 236 7.21 -7.10 10.14
N ALA A 237 7.35 -5.97 10.83
CA ALA A 237 6.89 -5.83 12.21
C ALA A 237 5.37 -6.06 12.34
N ARG A 238 4.57 -5.58 11.38
CA ARG A 238 3.11 -5.73 11.38
C ARG A 238 2.65 -7.16 11.12
N PHE A 239 3.25 -7.85 10.15
CA PHE A 239 2.72 -9.13 9.65
C PHE A 239 3.56 -10.36 9.99
N HIS A 240 4.81 -10.17 10.43
CA HIS A 240 5.76 -11.24 10.77
C HIS A 240 6.35 -11.11 12.18
N GLY A 241 6.21 -9.95 12.83
CA GLY A 241 6.72 -9.69 14.19
C GLY A 241 6.01 -10.45 15.32
N GLY A 242 5.20 -11.46 15.00
CA GLY A 242 4.36 -12.22 15.92
C GLY A 242 4.99 -13.49 16.49
N SER A 243 6.29 -13.50 16.80
CA SER A 243 6.90 -14.60 17.59
C SER A 243 7.79 -14.16 18.76
N THR A 244 7.91 -12.86 19.07
CA THR A 244 8.75 -12.40 20.20
C THR A 244 8.16 -11.24 21.02
N GLY A 245 6.90 -11.35 21.49
CA GLY A 245 6.52 -10.65 22.73
C GLY A 245 5.22 -9.85 22.74
N ARG A 246 4.09 -10.49 22.44
CA ARG A 246 2.78 -10.31 23.10
C ARG A 246 1.75 -11.05 22.26
N THR A 247 1.65 -12.34 22.49
CA THR A 247 0.36 -12.99 22.39
C THR A 247 -0.54 -12.21 23.34
N GLU A 248 -1.43 -11.37 22.81
CA GLU A 248 -2.71 -11.13 23.46
C GLU A 248 -3.42 -12.49 23.57
N ARG A 249 -2.99 -13.31 24.53
CA ARG A 249 -3.85 -14.35 25.08
C ARG A 249 -5.11 -13.62 25.48
N ARG A 250 -6.26 -14.03 24.92
CA ARG A 250 -7.55 -13.50 25.38
C ARG A 250 -7.59 -13.69 26.89
N VAL A 251 -8.18 -12.74 27.62
CA VAL A 251 -8.24 -12.81 29.09
C VAL A 251 -8.90 -14.11 29.58
N THR A 252 -9.75 -14.70 28.74
CA THR A 252 -10.36 -16.02 28.92
C THR A 252 -9.35 -17.17 28.96
N ASP A 253 -8.24 -17.04 28.25
CA ASP A 253 -7.22 -18.08 28.09
C ASP A 253 -6.10 -17.94 29.14
N LEU A 254 -6.18 -16.90 29.98
CA LEU A 254 -5.29 -16.73 31.13
C LEU A 254 -5.78 -17.60 32.28
N SER A 255 -4.85 -18.30 32.92
CA SER A 255 -5.13 -19.00 34.17
C SER A 255 -5.55 -18.01 35.26
N ALA A 256 -6.23 -18.48 36.31
CA ALA A 256 -6.69 -17.62 37.39
C ALA A 256 -5.54 -16.82 38.03
N ASP A 257 -4.35 -17.43 38.13
CA ASP A 257 -3.15 -16.80 38.70
C ASP A 257 -2.55 -15.74 37.77
N GLU A 258 -2.54 -15.99 36.46
CA GLU A 258 -2.10 -15.03 35.46
C GLU A 258 -3.00 -13.79 35.45
N ARG A 259 -4.33 -13.97 35.60
CA ARG A 259 -5.27 -12.85 35.73
C ARG A 259 -5.02 -12.01 36.98
N ARG A 260 -4.77 -12.66 38.12
CA ARG A 260 -4.46 -11.96 39.39
C ARG A 260 -3.17 -11.14 39.28
N ARG A 261 -2.12 -11.70 38.68
CA ARG A 261 -0.85 -10.98 38.44
C ARG A 261 -1.05 -9.78 37.52
N ARG A 262 -1.74 -9.97 36.40
CA ARG A 262 -2.02 -8.89 35.43
C ARG A 262 -2.85 -7.76 36.05
N ARG A 263 -3.81 -8.08 36.91
CA ARG A 263 -4.60 -7.09 37.64
C ARG A 263 -3.73 -6.27 38.60
N ARG A 264 -2.88 -6.92 39.40
CA ARG A 264 -1.94 -6.22 40.31
C ARG A 264 -0.98 -5.30 39.58
N ASP A 265 -0.48 -5.71 38.41
CA ASP A 265 0.39 -4.87 37.59
C ASP A 265 -0.33 -3.63 37.03
N LEU A 266 -1.59 -3.77 36.64
CA LEU A 266 -2.42 -2.64 36.20
C LEU A 266 -2.73 -1.69 37.35
N GLU A 267 -3.04 -2.21 38.53
CA GLU A 267 -3.25 -1.42 39.75
C GLU A 267 -1.99 -0.64 40.14
N LYS A 268 -0.81 -1.27 40.11
CA LYS A 268 0.49 -0.60 40.34
C LYS A 268 0.74 0.52 39.32
N ARG A 269 0.49 0.27 38.04
CA ARG A 269 0.68 1.29 36.98
C ARG A 269 -0.30 2.46 37.13
N ARG A 270 -1.53 2.18 37.57
CA ARG A 270 -2.52 3.23 37.86
C ARG A 270 -2.11 4.06 39.06
N ALA A 271 -1.66 3.43 40.15
CA ALA A 271 -1.16 4.11 41.33
C ALA A 271 0.04 5.00 41.00
N ALA A 272 1.02 4.49 40.24
CA ALA A 272 2.20 5.26 39.82
C ALA A 272 1.86 6.49 38.96
N ARG A 273 0.78 6.44 38.16
CA ARG A 273 0.31 7.59 37.38
C ARG A 273 -0.42 8.63 38.22
N LEU A 274 -1.08 8.19 39.30
CA LEU A 274 -1.81 9.07 40.21
C LEU A 274 -0.88 9.72 41.23
N SER A 275 0.23 9.06 41.60
CA SER A 275 1.26 9.61 42.50
C SER A 275 2.31 10.49 41.80
N GLY A 276 2.29 10.54 40.47
CA GLY A 276 3.17 11.39 39.65
C GLY A 276 2.54 12.71 39.21
N ARG A 277 1.40 13.08 39.80
CA ARG A 277 0.76 14.39 39.73
C ARG A 277 0.81 15.02 41.10
#